data_AF-A0A4Q4VFQ3-F1
#
_entry.id   AF-A0A4Q4VFQ3-F1
#
_cell.length_a   1.000
_cell.length_b   1.000
_cell.length_c   1.000
_cell.angle_alpha   90.00
_cell.angle_beta   90.00
_cell.angle_gamma   90.00
#
_symmetry.space_group_name_H-M   'P 1'
#
loop_
_entity.id
_entity.type
_entity.pdbx_description
1 polymer ?
#
loop_
_entity_poly.entity_id
_entity_poly.type
_entity_poly.pdbx_seq_one_letter_code
_entity_poly.pdbx_strand_id
1 'polypeptide(L)'
;MSQHAPTSRPKPRPAGNEEAGDTINLGEFQDVETLTLSEAALVINALVTKRRNERKMNETEMLTKTVDYLDAFSRFKKKENVEAVERLLSAHKEFHKFERAQLGSLCCETAEEAKTLIPSLQDKISDEDLQDLLDEMYKLMPR
;
A
#
# COMPACT_ATOMS: atom_id res chain seq x y z
N MET A 1 -32.56 31.93 20.28
CA MET A 1 -32.86 30.53 19.94
C MET A 1 -31.55 29.75 20.02
N SER A 2 -31.35 28.95 21.07
CA SER A 2 -30.10 28.22 21.29
C SER A 2 -30.08 26.91 20.49
N GLN A 3 -29.26 26.85 19.44
CA GLN A 3 -29.02 25.60 18.70
C GLN A 3 -28.27 24.63 19.62
N HIS A 4 -28.89 23.49 19.91
CA HIS A 4 -28.28 22.42 20.68
C HIS A 4 -27.38 21.59 19.76
N ALA A 5 -26.20 21.21 20.27
CA ALA A 5 -25.29 20.32 19.55
C ALA A 5 -25.98 18.95 19.31
N PRO A 6 -25.87 18.38 18.10
CA PRO A 6 -26.49 17.10 17.79
C PRO A 6 -25.93 16.00 18.71
N THR A 7 -26.83 15.31 19.42
CA THR A 7 -26.51 14.23 20.37
C THR A 7 -26.40 12.86 19.71
N SER A 8 -26.61 12.77 18.39
CA SER A 8 -26.59 11.51 17.64
C SER A 8 -25.24 11.29 16.98
N ARG A 9 -24.68 10.08 17.17
CA ARG A 9 -23.56 9.60 16.35
C ARG A 9 -24.00 9.58 14.88
N PRO A 10 -23.18 10.09 13.93
CA PRO A 10 -23.46 9.95 12.51
C PRO A 10 -23.60 8.48 12.12
N LYS A 11 -24.54 8.17 11.24
CA LYS A 11 -24.71 6.82 10.69
C LYS A 11 -23.39 6.41 10.00
N PRO A 12 -22.89 5.17 10.18
CA PRO A 12 -21.73 4.70 9.42
C PRO A 12 -21.99 4.87 7.93
N ARG A 13 -20.94 5.22 7.16
CA ARG A 13 -21.07 5.29 5.70
C ARG A 13 -21.50 3.91 5.18
N PRO A 14 -22.37 3.84 4.17
CA PRO A 14 -22.74 2.56 3.56
C PRO A 14 -21.47 1.87 3.04
N ALA A 15 -21.25 0.61 3.43
CA ALA A 15 -20.19 -0.22 2.87
C ALA A 15 -20.52 -0.55 1.40
N GLY A 16 -19.50 -0.67 0.56
CA GLY A 16 -19.63 -1.08 -0.85
C GLY A 16 -19.60 0.07 -1.87
N ASN A 17 -19.38 1.31 -1.44
CA ASN A 17 -19.11 2.44 -2.34
C ASN A 17 -17.59 2.69 -2.51
N GLU A 18 -16.74 1.80 -2.00
CA GLU A 18 -15.30 1.91 -2.15
C GLU A 18 -14.88 1.59 -3.60
N GLU A 19 -14.16 2.50 -4.23
CA GLU A 19 -13.64 2.36 -5.59
C GLU A 19 -12.18 2.84 -5.66
N ALA A 20 -11.39 2.16 -6.48
CA ALA A 20 -9.99 2.51 -6.75
C ALA A 20 -9.72 2.35 -8.25
N GLY A 21 -10.52 3.03 -9.07
CA GLY A 21 -10.35 3.10 -10.52
C GLY A 21 -9.69 4.42 -10.90
N ASP A 22 -10.35 5.16 -11.79
CA ASP A 22 -9.96 6.54 -12.17
C ASP A 22 -10.04 7.49 -10.97
N THR A 23 -11.02 7.25 -10.09
CA THR A 23 -11.19 7.93 -8.82
C THR A 23 -10.84 7.01 -7.66
N ILE A 24 -10.27 7.60 -6.60
CA ILE A 24 -9.98 6.91 -5.35
C ILE A 24 -11.01 7.34 -4.31
N ASN A 25 -11.85 6.41 -3.91
CA ASN A 25 -12.77 6.54 -2.79
C ASN A 25 -12.65 5.28 -1.94
N LEU A 26 -11.98 5.36 -0.81
CA LEU A 26 -11.73 4.18 0.03
C LEU A 26 -12.70 4.08 1.22
N GLY A 27 -13.78 4.86 1.23
CA GLY A 27 -14.80 4.81 2.27
C GLY A 27 -14.24 5.11 3.66
N GLU A 28 -14.26 4.12 4.55
CA GLU A 28 -13.67 4.24 5.89
C GLU A 28 -12.14 4.20 5.91
N PHE A 29 -11.51 3.71 4.84
CA PHE A 29 -10.05 3.65 4.69
C PHE A 29 -9.48 4.89 4.01
N GLN A 30 -10.29 5.93 3.81
CA GLN A 30 -9.81 7.21 3.33
C GLN A 30 -8.73 7.76 4.29
N ASP A 31 -7.58 8.15 3.74
CA ASP A 31 -6.42 8.71 4.46
C ASP A 31 -5.67 7.75 5.42
N VAL A 32 -6.05 6.46 5.46
CA VAL A 32 -5.36 5.44 6.26
C VAL A 32 -3.98 5.14 5.66
N GLU A 33 -3.02 4.82 6.54
CA GLU A 33 -1.70 4.37 6.09
C GLU A 33 -1.80 3.03 5.36
N THR A 34 -1.11 2.95 4.22
CA THR A 34 -1.08 1.78 3.36
C THR A 34 0.27 1.10 3.47
N LEU A 35 0.29 -0.20 3.20
CA LEU A 35 1.52 -0.98 3.12
C LEU A 35 1.61 -1.61 1.74
N THR A 36 2.79 -1.53 1.15
CA THR A 36 3.20 -2.40 0.05
C THR A 36 3.32 -3.84 0.55
N LEU A 37 3.32 -4.81 -0.37
CA LEU A 37 3.56 -6.21 -0.02
C LEU A 37 4.91 -6.39 0.72
N SER A 38 5.92 -5.63 0.36
CA SER A 38 7.25 -5.71 0.96
C SER A 38 7.28 -5.15 2.40
N GLU A 39 6.61 -4.04 2.65
CA GLU A 39 6.45 -3.50 4.01
C GLU A 39 5.61 -4.43 4.89
N ALA A 40 4.49 -4.92 4.34
CA ALA A 40 3.63 -5.88 5.04
C ALA A 40 4.42 -7.16 5.42
N ALA A 41 5.25 -7.68 4.52
CA ALA A 41 6.10 -8.82 4.79
C ALA A 41 7.05 -8.58 5.96
N LEU A 42 7.74 -7.43 6.00
CA LEU A 42 8.65 -7.08 7.10
C LEU A 42 7.91 -6.98 8.44
N VAL A 43 6.77 -6.28 8.47
CA VAL A 43 6.00 -6.07 9.70
C VAL A 43 5.43 -7.38 10.23
N ILE A 44 4.82 -8.19 9.35
CA ILE A 44 4.21 -9.47 9.75
C ILE A 44 5.28 -10.45 10.21
N ASN A 45 6.40 -10.59 9.49
CA ASN A 45 7.47 -11.50 9.88
C ASN A 45 8.10 -11.11 11.22
N ALA A 46 8.32 -9.81 11.47
CA ALA A 46 8.81 -9.31 12.75
C ALA A 46 7.82 -9.63 13.89
N LEU A 47 6.53 -9.43 13.65
CA LEU A 47 5.47 -9.69 14.63
C LEU A 47 5.32 -11.19 14.94
N VAL A 48 5.34 -12.04 13.92
CA VAL A 48 5.28 -13.50 14.05
C VAL A 48 6.48 -14.01 14.84
N THR A 49 7.70 -13.56 14.49
CA THR A 49 8.93 -13.93 15.21
C THR A 49 8.86 -13.54 16.68
N LYS A 50 8.41 -12.32 16.98
CA LYS A 50 8.23 -11.85 18.36
C LYS A 50 7.22 -12.72 19.14
N ARG A 51 6.06 -13.02 18.54
CA ARG A 51 5.03 -13.85 19.20
C ARG A 51 5.45 -15.30 19.43
N ARG A 52 6.25 -15.87 18.52
CA ARG A 52 6.86 -17.19 18.70
C ARG A 52 7.80 -17.21 19.91
N ASN A 53 8.66 -16.20 20.03
CA ASN A 53 9.58 -16.07 21.17
C ASN A 53 8.83 -15.89 22.50
N GLU A 54 7.72 -15.16 22.51
CA GLU A 54 6.87 -14.98 23.69
C GLU A 54 5.96 -16.17 24.01
N ARG A 55 5.95 -17.25 23.19
CA ARG A 55 5.03 -18.40 23.30
C ARG A 55 3.54 -18.01 23.29
N LYS A 56 3.19 -16.89 22.67
CA LYS A 56 1.82 -16.35 22.57
C LYS A 56 1.21 -16.49 21.18
N MET A 57 1.74 -17.40 20.37
CA MET A 57 1.34 -17.51 18.97
C MET A 57 0.19 -18.52 18.82
N ASN A 58 -0.96 -18.01 18.39
CA ASN A 58 -2.02 -18.82 17.79
C ASN A 58 -1.88 -18.71 16.27
N GLU A 59 -1.38 -19.76 15.62
CA GLU A 59 -1.32 -19.82 14.16
C GLU A 59 -2.73 -20.05 13.61
N THR A 60 -3.26 -19.04 12.94
CA THR A 60 -4.48 -19.15 12.16
C THR A 60 -4.13 -19.47 10.72
N GLU A 61 -4.95 -20.29 10.04
CA GLU A 61 -4.77 -20.60 8.62
C GLU A 61 -4.65 -19.35 7.74
N MET A 62 -5.43 -18.31 8.04
CA MET A 62 -5.36 -17.01 7.34
C MET A 62 -3.95 -16.41 7.43
N LEU A 63 -3.39 -16.31 8.64
CA LEU A 63 -2.04 -15.78 8.85
C LEU A 63 -0.99 -16.58 8.10
N THR A 64 -1.07 -17.92 8.13
CA THR A 64 -0.14 -18.78 7.38
C THR A 64 -0.20 -18.48 5.89
N LYS A 65 -1.41 -18.45 5.30
CA LYS A 65 -1.61 -18.12 3.89
C LYS A 65 -1.13 -16.71 3.53
N THR A 66 -1.32 -15.73 4.43
CA THR A 66 -0.83 -14.36 4.23
C THR A 66 0.69 -14.32 4.23
N VAL A 67 1.36 -15.01 5.16
CA VAL A 67 2.82 -15.09 5.19
C VAL A 67 3.36 -15.74 3.92
N ASP A 68 2.76 -16.86 3.48
CA ASP A 68 3.17 -17.55 2.25
C ASP A 68 3.00 -16.66 1.01
N TYR A 69 1.87 -15.93 0.92
CA TYR A 69 1.63 -14.98 -0.16
C TYR A 69 2.66 -13.84 -0.14
N LEU A 70 2.92 -13.25 1.03
CA LEU A 70 3.89 -12.17 1.14
C LEU A 70 5.31 -12.65 0.84
N ASP A 71 5.66 -13.88 1.21
CA ASP A 71 6.97 -14.44 0.86
C ASP A 71 7.09 -14.72 -0.64
N ALA A 72 6.03 -15.15 -1.31
CA ALA A 72 6.06 -15.35 -2.76
C ALA A 72 6.10 -14.03 -3.56
N PHE A 73 5.36 -13.00 -3.12
CA PHE A 73 5.09 -11.82 -3.95
C PHE A 73 5.76 -10.52 -3.48
N SER A 74 6.36 -10.46 -2.29
CA SER A 74 7.13 -9.28 -1.89
C SER A 74 8.37 -9.12 -2.78
N ARG A 75 8.47 -7.98 -3.47
CA ARG A 75 9.58 -7.70 -4.40
C ARG A 75 10.87 -7.31 -3.67
N PHE A 76 10.75 -6.58 -2.57
CA PHE A 76 11.89 -6.08 -1.81
C PHE A 76 12.02 -6.84 -0.49
N LYS A 77 13.03 -7.71 -0.38
CA LYS A 77 13.25 -8.55 0.81
C LYS A 77 14.10 -7.89 1.88
N LYS A 78 15.03 -7.03 1.47
CA LYS A 78 15.95 -6.35 2.39
C LYS A 78 15.31 -5.07 2.91
N LYS A 79 15.37 -4.87 4.23
CA LYS A 79 14.83 -3.68 4.91
C LYS A 79 15.34 -2.37 4.29
N GLU A 80 16.64 -2.30 3.98
CA GLU A 80 17.26 -1.13 3.34
C GLU A 80 16.63 -0.78 1.98
N ASN A 81 16.27 -1.79 1.18
CA ASN A 81 15.62 -1.59 -0.12
C ASN A 81 14.17 -1.16 0.05
N VAL A 82 13.45 -1.76 1.01
CA VAL A 82 12.07 -1.36 1.33
C VAL A 82 12.01 0.10 1.75
N GLU A 83 12.86 0.53 2.68
CA GLU A 83 12.92 1.93 3.13
C GLU A 83 13.36 2.88 2.00
N ALA A 84 14.21 2.43 1.06
CA ALA A 84 14.60 3.22 -0.09
C ALA A 84 13.43 3.44 -1.06
N VAL A 85 12.66 2.39 -1.35
CA VAL A 85 11.45 2.48 -2.18
C VAL A 85 10.39 3.35 -1.52
N GLU A 86 10.16 3.19 -0.21
CA GLU A 86 9.23 4.02 0.57
C GLU A 86 9.62 5.50 0.46
N ARG A 87 10.90 5.84 0.68
CA ARG A 87 11.39 7.21 0.56
C ARG A 87 11.16 7.78 -0.83
N LEU A 88 11.47 7.00 -1.87
CA LEU A 88 11.31 7.40 -3.26
C LEU A 88 9.84 7.71 -3.58
N LEU A 89 8.92 6.78 -3.24
CA LEU A 89 7.48 6.97 -3.46
C LEU A 89 6.89 8.10 -2.62
N SER A 90 7.38 8.29 -1.39
CA SER A 90 6.90 9.35 -0.49
C SER A 90 7.31 10.75 -0.92
N ALA A 91 8.35 10.89 -1.76
CA ALA A 91 8.77 12.16 -2.34
C ALA A 91 7.70 12.75 -3.28
N HIS A 92 6.91 11.88 -3.93
CA HIS A 92 5.79 12.22 -4.80
C HIS A 92 4.52 12.47 -3.97
N LYS A 93 4.37 13.70 -3.47
CA LYS A 93 3.26 14.12 -2.60
C LYS A 93 1.90 14.14 -3.30
N GLU A 94 1.90 14.24 -4.61
CA GLU A 94 0.75 14.18 -5.51
C GLU A 94 0.07 12.80 -5.49
N PHE A 95 0.82 11.74 -5.20
CA PHE A 95 0.26 10.40 -5.11
C PHE A 95 -0.50 10.19 -3.82
N HIS A 96 -1.69 9.61 -3.96
CA HIS A 96 -2.43 9.04 -2.86
C HIS A 96 -1.66 7.85 -2.28
N LYS A 97 -1.79 7.63 -0.97
CA LYS A 97 -1.10 6.53 -0.27
C LYS A 97 -1.34 5.17 -0.92
N PHE A 98 -2.59 4.92 -1.34
CA PHE A 98 -2.96 3.74 -2.13
C PHE A 98 -2.14 3.56 -3.41
N GLU A 99 -1.95 4.61 -4.19
CA GLU A 99 -1.20 4.55 -5.45
C GLU A 99 0.26 4.22 -5.19
N ARG A 100 0.86 4.81 -4.15
CA ARG A 100 2.22 4.47 -3.71
C ARG A 100 2.32 2.99 -3.33
N ALA A 101 1.35 2.49 -2.56
CA ALA A 101 1.34 1.08 -2.17
C ALA A 101 1.16 0.14 -3.38
N GLN A 102 0.36 0.53 -4.37
CA GLN A 102 0.20 -0.23 -5.62
C GLN A 102 1.48 -0.21 -6.45
N LEU A 103 2.10 0.95 -6.68
CA LEU A 103 3.38 1.07 -7.41
C LEU A 103 4.47 0.19 -6.76
N GLY A 104 4.62 0.27 -5.44
CA GLY A 104 5.60 -0.52 -4.69
C GLY A 104 5.30 -2.03 -4.61
N SER A 105 4.09 -2.46 -4.98
CA SER A 105 3.67 -3.87 -4.94
C SER A 105 3.62 -4.51 -6.32
N LEU A 106 3.04 -3.82 -7.29
CA LEU A 106 2.88 -4.29 -8.67
C LEU A 106 4.22 -4.25 -9.41
N CYS A 107 5.02 -3.22 -9.17
CA CYS A 107 6.35 -3.05 -9.77
C CYS A 107 6.30 -3.15 -11.30
N CYS A 108 5.45 -2.32 -11.90
CA CYS A 108 5.25 -2.21 -13.34
C CYS A 108 6.55 -1.86 -14.06
N GLU A 109 6.71 -2.37 -15.28
CA GLU A 109 7.90 -2.14 -16.10
C GLU A 109 7.79 -0.84 -16.91
N THR A 110 6.58 -0.46 -17.31
CA THR A 110 6.33 0.73 -18.12
C THR A 110 5.34 1.68 -17.49
N ALA A 111 5.47 2.98 -17.80
CA ALA A 111 4.49 3.99 -17.40
C ALA A 111 3.07 3.67 -17.93
N GLU A 112 2.97 3.12 -19.14
CA GLU A 112 1.71 2.66 -19.74
C GLU A 112 1.05 1.55 -18.90
N GLU A 113 1.82 0.53 -18.50
CA GLU A 113 1.34 -0.55 -17.63
C GLU A 113 0.88 0.01 -16.28
N ALA A 114 1.70 0.87 -15.66
CA ALA A 114 1.39 1.46 -14.36
C ALA A 114 0.08 2.27 -14.39
N LYS A 115 -0.12 3.10 -15.42
CA LYS A 115 -1.35 3.87 -15.61
C LYS A 115 -2.54 3.00 -15.97
N THR A 116 -2.33 1.91 -16.71
CA THR A 116 -3.41 0.95 -17.01
C THR A 116 -3.88 0.21 -15.77
N LEU A 117 -2.95 -0.22 -14.91
CA LEU A 117 -3.27 -0.95 -13.68
C LEU A 117 -3.72 -0.03 -12.53
N ILE A 118 -3.30 1.24 -12.54
CA ILE A 118 -3.62 2.25 -11.53
C ILE A 118 -4.16 3.50 -12.27
N PRO A 119 -5.43 3.48 -12.73
CA PRO A 119 -5.98 4.53 -13.60
C PRO A 119 -6.00 5.92 -12.97
N SER A 120 -6.05 5.99 -11.65
CA SER A 120 -5.99 7.25 -10.89
C SER A 120 -4.67 8.03 -11.03
N LEU A 121 -3.62 7.42 -11.61
CA LEU A 121 -2.36 8.08 -11.94
C LEU A 121 -2.40 8.90 -13.24
N GLN A 122 -3.42 8.73 -14.09
CA GLN A 122 -3.42 9.21 -15.47
C GLN A 122 -3.01 10.69 -15.62
N ASP A 123 -3.57 11.55 -14.77
CA ASP A 123 -3.40 13.02 -14.81
C ASP A 123 -2.45 13.56 -13.72
N LYS A 124 -1.81 12.69 -12.93
CA LYS A 124 -1.00 13.10 -11.75
C LYS A 124 0.49 13.26 -12.05
N ILE A 125 1.00 12.51 -13.02
CA ILE A 125 2.42 12.46 -13.36
C ILE A 125 2.58 12.25 -14.87
N SER A 126 3.63 12.82 -15.45
CA SER A 126 3.97 12.57 -16.86
C SER A 126 4.47 11.13 -17.05
N ASP A 127 4.38 10.61 -18.28
CA ASP A 127 4.88 9.26 -18.57
C ASP A 127 6.41 9.18 -18.41
N GLU A 128 7.12 10.26 -18.73
CA GLU A 128 8.58 10.37 -18.58
C GLU A 128 8.98 10.30 -17.10
N ASP A 129 8.39 11.15 -16.25
CA ASP A 129 8.70 11.18 -14.81
C ASP A 129 8.30 9.86 -14.12
N LEU A 130 7.18 9.26 -14.55
CA LEU A 130 6.75 7.97 -14.02
C LEU A 130 7.71 6.85 -14.44
N GLN A 131 8.19 6.85 -15.67
CA GLN A 131 9.15 5.86 -16.13
C GLN A 131 10.47 5.98 -15.35
N ASP A 132 10.97 7.21 -15.14
CA ASP A 132 12.19 7.45 -14.35
C ASP A 132 12.04 6.92 -12.92
N LEU A 133 10.88 7.15 -12.29
CA LEU A 133 10.53 6.63 -10.97
C LEU A 133 10.54 5.09 -10.95
N LEU A 134 9.89 4.44 -11.92
CA LEU A 134 9.85 2.99 -12.03
C LEU A 134 11.25 2.38 -12.24
N ASP A 135 12.07 3.00 -13.07
CA ASP A 135 13.45 2.59 -13.33
C ASP A 135 14.33 2.70 -12.07
N GLU A 136 14.14 3.75 -11.27
CA GLU A 136 14.80 3.90 -9.98
C GLU A 136 14.38 2.82 -8.97
N MET A 137 13.08 2.50 -8.91
CA MET A 137 12.59 1.38 -8.09
C MET A 137 13.17 0.03 -8.55
N TYR A 138 13.29 -0.18 -9.87
CA TYR A 138 13.80 -1.43 -10.44
C TYR A 138 15.26 -1.69 -10.05
N LYS A 139 16.08 -0.63 -9.92
CA LYS A 139 17.47 -0.74 -9.42
C LYS A 139 17.56 -1.28 -7.99
N LEU A 140 16.50 -1.13 -7.20
CA LEU A 140 16.43 -1.60 -5.80
C LEU A 140 15.91 -3.03 -5.68
N MET A 141 15.44 -3.64 -6.77
CA MET A 141 15.02 -5.03 -6.76
C MET A 141 16.24 -5.96 -6.63
N PRO A 142 16.13 -7.06 -5.86
CA PRO A 142 17.14 -8.10 -5.87
C PRO A 142 17.26 -8.70 -7.28
N ARG A 143 18.49 -8.82 -7.78
CA ARG A 143 18.81 -9.54 -9.01
C ARG A 143 18.66 -11.05 -8.83
#